data_AF-A0A0C9R5H5-F1
#
_entry.id   AF-A0A0C9R5H5-F1
#
_cell.length_a   1.000
_cell.length_b   1.000
_cell.length_c   1.000
_cell.angle_alpha   90.00
_cell.angle_beta   90.00
_cell.angle_gamma   90.00
#
_symmetry.space_group_name_H-M   'P 1'
#
loop_
_entity.id
_entity.type
_entity.pdbx_description
1 polymer ?
#
loop_
_entity_poly.entity_id
_entity_poly.type
_entity_poly.pdbx_seq_one_letter_code
_entity_poly.pdbx_strand_id
1 'polypeptide(L)'
;MWFLPLILLLLKLVPSLEVTQSQGSEGLFLSKHIEQNKIEQALKASRVNFFMRHAGVEAHSGYITVRNKSHLFFLLLKAPKKAFDKAPLILWLQGGPGRSGLFGQFLENGPVGLDAKGRLYNRSCAFQNEASVLYVDYPAGGGFSIIQDPS
;
A
#
# COMPACT_ATOMS: atom_id res chain seq x y z
N MET A 1 -50.65 -8.33 -21.68
CA MET A 1 -50.33 -6.98 -21.15
C MET A 1 -50.70 -6.86 -19.67
N TRP A 2 -50.29 -7.82 -18.82
CA TRP A 2 -50.69 -7.93 -17.39
C TRP A 2 -49.51 -8.25 -16.45
N PHE A 3 -48.26 -8.05 -16.89
CA PHE A 3 -47.06 -8.33 -16.07
C PHE A 3 -46.37 -7.08 -15.49
N LEU A 4 -46.79 -5.86 -15.89
CA LEU A 4 -46.24 -4.62 -15.33
C LEU A 4 -46.52 -4.36 -13.83
N PRO A 5 -47.72 -4.67 -13.28
CA PRO A 5 -47.99 -4.29 -11.89
C PRO A 5 -47.16 -5.10 -10.87
N LEU A 6 -46.74 -6.32 -11.21
CA LEU A 6 -45.96 -7.17 -10.32
C LEU A 6 -44.48 -6.72 -10.23
N ILE A 7 -43.91 -6.21 -11.32
CA ILE A 7 -42.53 -5.70 -11.35
C ILE A 7 -42.40 -4.42 -10.51
N LEU A 8 -43.39 -3.53 -10.57
CA LEU A 8 -43.43 -2.31 -9.75
C LEU A 8 -43.62 -2.60 -8.26
N LEU A 9 -44.34 -3.67 -7.90
CA LEU A 9 -44.49 -4.10 -6.51
C LEU A 9 -43.19 -4.71 -5.96
N LEU A 10 -42.49 -5.50 -6.79
CA LEU A 10 -41.17 -6.05 -6.43
C LEU A 10 -40.13 -4.94 -6.21
N LEU A 11 -40.10 -3.91 -7.06
CA LEU A 11 -39.20 -2.75 -6.90
C LEU A 11 -39.46 -1.93 -5.62
N LYS A 12 -40.70 -1.95 -5.08
CA LYS A 12 -41.04 -1.27 -3.82
C LYS A 12 -40.76 -2.11 -2.56
N LEU A 13 -40.60 -3.42 -2.72
CA LEU A 13 -40.33 -4.37 -1.63
C LEU A 13 -38.85 -4.70 -1.45
N VAL A 14 -38.00 -4.30 -2.41
CA VAL A 14 -36.55 -4.27 -2.19
C VAL A 14 -36.28 -3.04 -1.31
N PRO A 15 -35.97 -3.19 0.00
CA PRO A 15 -35.45 -2.07 0.77
C PRO A 15 -34.29 -1.52 -0.05
N SER A 16 -34.30 -0.20 -0.29
CA SER A 16 -33.26 0.50 -1.01
C SER A 16 -31.95 -0.15 -0.65
N LEU A 17 -31.32 -0.81 -1.64
CA LEU A 17 -29.96 -1.29 -1.48
C LEU A 17 -29.18 -0.01 -1.16
N GLU A 18 -28.97 0.23 0.13
CA GLU A 18 -27.80 0.96 0.56
C GLU A 18 -26.68 0.12 0.00
N VAL A 19 -26.25 0.49 -1.21
CA VAL A 19 -24.89 0.29 -1.63
C VAL A 19 -24.12 0.83 -0.45
N THR A 20 -23.70 -0.06 0.44
CA THR A 20 -22.65 0.24 1.38
C THR A 20 -21.55 0.62 0.43
N GLN A 21 -21.37 1.91 0.19
CA GLN A 21 -20.10 2.41 -0.26
C GLN A 21 -19.17 1.79 0.75
N SER A 22 -18.43 0.74 0.38
CA SER A 22 -17.20 0.48 1.08
C SER A 22 -16.57 1.86 1.03
N GLN A 23 -16.38 2.51 2.19
CA GLN A 23 -15.47 3.63 2.22
C GLN A 23 -14.20 3.04 1.66
N GLY A 24 -13.99 3.20 0.34
CA GLY A 24 -12.81 2.74 -0.35
C GLY A 24 -11.76 3.52 0.38
N SER A 25 -11.02 2.85 1.25
CA SER A 25 -10.28 3.51 2.31
C SER A 25 -9.47 4.61 1.65
N GLU A 26 -9.78 5.88 1.94
CA GLU A 26 -8.94 6.97 1.47
C GLU A 26 -7.49 6.58 1.81
N GLY A 27 -6.58 6.74 0.84
CA GLY A 27 -5.18 6.35 1.03
C GLY A 27 -4.64 6.89 2.36
N LEU A 28 -3.81 6.12 3.06
CA LEU A 28 -3.29 6.58 4.36
C LEU A 28 -2.24 7.68 4.18
N PHE A 29 -2.65 8.94 4.31
CA PHE A 29 -1.74 10.09 4.28
C PHE A 29 -1.10 10.32 5.65
N LEU A 30 0.17 9.94 5.77
CA LEU A 30 0.91 10.01 7.03
C LEU A 30 1.30 11.44 7.41
N SER A 31 1.54 12.32 6.44
CA SER A 31 1.91 13.72 6.69
C SER A 31 0.90 14.42 7.61
N LYS A 32 -0.41 14.22 7.38
CA LYS A 32 -1.48 14.77 8.24
C LYS A 32 -1.38 14.31 9.70
N HIS A 33 -0.99 13.05 9.94
CA HIS A 33 -0.85 12.52 11.28
C HIS A 33 0.43 13.04 11.95
N ILE A 34 1.52 13.16 11.19
CA ILE A 34 2.81 13.68 11.66
C ILE A 34 2.69 15.15 12.07
N GLU A 35 2.05 15.98 11.24
CA GLU A 35 1.78 17.40 11.53
C GLU A 35 0.93 17.59 12.80
N GLN A 36 0.07 16.61 13.11
CA GLN A 36 -0.76 16.61 14.33
C GLN A 36 -0.08 15.94 15.53
N ASN A 37 1.20 15.58 15.43
CA ASN A 37 1.96 14.84 16.45
C ASN A 37 1.33 13.49 16.86
N LYS A 38 0.58 12.84 15.95
CA LYS A 38 -0.11 11.55 16.17
C LYS A 38 0.72 10.38 15.64
N ILE A 39 2.00 10.33 16.02
CA ILE A 39 2.97 9.38 15.45
C ILE A 39 2.60 7.92 15.71
N GLU A 40 2.20 7.56 16.94
CA GLU A 40 1.83 6.18 17.26
C GLU A 40 0.62 5.70 16.47
N GLN A 41 -0.37 6.57 16.27
CA GLN A 41 -1.55 6.26 15.45
C GLN A 41 -1.15 6.05 13.99
N ALA A 42 -0.28 6.90 13.46
CA ALA A 42 0.25 6.79 12.10
C ALA A 42 1.02 5.46 11.89
N LEU A 43 1.87 5.08 12.87
CA LEU A 43 2.61 3.82 12.85
C LEU A 43 1.69 2.61 12.91
N LYS A 44 0.66 2.65 13.76
CA LYS A 44 -0.32 1.56 13.84
C LYS A 44 -1.13 1.44 12.56
N ALA A 45 -1.59 2.56 12.00
CA ALA A 45 -2.40 2.60 10.79
C ALA A 45 -1.63 2.15 9.53
N SER A 46 -0.33 2.43 9.46
CA SER A 46 0.52 2.09 8.30
C SER A 46 0.88 0.60 8.19
N ARG A 47 0.57 -0.23 9.20
CA ARG A 47 0.99 -1.64 9.21
C ARG A 47 0.38 -2.43 8.05
N VAL A 48 1.23 -3.19 7.36
CA VAL A 48 0.85 -4.08 6.26
C VAL A 48 1.01 -5.54 6.68
N ASN A 49 -0.12 -6.22 6.94
CA ASN A 49 -0.11 -7.62 7.40
C ASN A 49 0.29 -8.64 6.31
N PHE A 50 0.29 -8.24 5.04
CA PHE A 50 0.62 -9.13 3.93
C PHE A 50 2.01 -9.76 4.07
N PHE A 51 3.05 -8.95 4.31
CA PHE A 51 4.42 -9.42 4.42
C PHE A 51 4.68 -10.21 5.71
N MET A 52 3.97 -9.88 6.79
CA MET A 52 4.01 -10.66 8.02
C MET A 52 3.46 -12.07 7.79
N ARG A 53 2.32 -12.20 7.09
CA ARG A 53 1.69 -13.50 6.82
C ARG A 53 2.50 -14.39 5.87
N HIS A 54 3.15 -13.79 4.87
CA HIS A 54 3.85 -14.55 3.85
C HIS A 54 5.30 -14.80 4.25
N ALA A 55 6.02 -13.78 4.75
CA ALA A 55 7.46 -13.86 4.98
C ALA A 55 7.89 -13.57 6.43
N GLY A 56 6.96 -13.33 7.37
CA GLY A 56 7.31 -12.98 8.75
C GLY A 56 7.99 -11.62 8.90
N VAL A 57 7.77 -10.70 7.95
CA VAL A 57 8.42 -9.39 7.89
C VAL A 57 7.46 -8.29 8.34
N GLU A 58 7.91 -7.45 9.27
CA GLU A 58 7.19 -6.24 9.66
C GLU A 58 7.27 -5.19 8.55
N ALA A 59 6.12 -4.71 8.13
CA ALA A 59 5.98 -3.84 6.98
C ALA A 59 5.05 -2.67 7.26
N HIS A 60 5.38 -1.52 6.69
CA HIS A 60 4.58 -0.29 6.75
C HIS A 60 4.41 0.31 5.36
N SER A 61 3.24 0.84 5.05
CA SER A 61 3.01 1.59 3.83
C SER A 61 2.07 2.77 4.07
N GLY A 62 2.05 3.67 3.09
CA GLY A 62 1.17 4.83 3.08
C GLY A 62 1.67 5.86 2.09
N TYR A 63 1.14 7.07 2.24
CA TYR A 63 1.46 8.23 1.43
C TYR A 63 2.18 9.29 2.26
N ILE A 64 3.25 9.84 1.70
CA ILE A 64 3.96 11.00 2.25
C ILE A 64 3.79 12.16 1.27
N THR A 65 3.26 13.28 1.77
CA THR A 65 3.15 14.52 1.00
C THR A 65 4.51 15.18 0.88
N VAL A 66 5.00 15.37 -0.35
CA VAL A 66 6.30 16.00 -0.62
C VAL A 66 6.18 17.44 -1.12
N ARG A 67 5.08 17.77 -1.80
CA ARG A 67 4.81 19.14 -2.25
C ARG A 67 3.34 19.32 -2.57
N ASN A 68 2.65 20.23 -1.88
CA ASN A 68 1.24 20.57 -2.10
C ASN A 68 0.37 19.30 -2.26
N LYS A 69 0.07 18.91 -3.50
CA LYS A 69 -0.78 17.79 -3.90
C LYS A 69 -0.05 16.56 -4.41
N SER A 70 1.27 16.56 -4.34
CA SER A 70 2.12 15.43 -4.71
C SER A 70 2.35 14.54 -3.50
N HIS A 71 1.90 13.29 -3.60
CA HIS A 71 1.98 12.30 -2.53
C HIS A 71 2.72 11.07 -3.04
N LEU A 72 3.85 10.74 -2.40
CA LEU A 72 4.61 9.55 -2.73
C LEU A 72 4.10 8.35 -1.95
N PHE A 73 3.79 7.27 -2.66
CA PHE A 73 3.57 5.96 -2.05
C PHE A 73 4.92 5.37 -1.63
N PHE A 74 4.93 4.71 -0.47
CA PHE A 74 6.07 3.94 -0.03
C PHE A 74 5.65 2.60 0.57
N LEU A 75 6.57 1.63 0.52
CA LEU A 75 6.56 0.41 1.28
C LEU A 75 7.90 0.30 2.04
N LEU A 76 7.85 0.32 3.36
CA LEU A 76 8.97 0.01 4.24
C LEU A 76 8.87 -1.44 4.69
N LEU A 77 9.90 -2.22 4.43
CA LEU A 77 10.14 -3.52 5.05
C LEU A 77 11.25 -3.39 6.07
N LYS A 78 10.96 -3.72 7.33
CA LYS A 78 11.97 -3.60 8.38
C LYS A 78 12.93 -4.81 8.34
N ALA A 79 14.15 -4.57 8.82
CA ALA A 79 15.14 -5.61 9.07
C ALA A 79 14.61 -6.71 10.02
N PRO A 80 15.34 -7.78 10.36
CA PRO A 80 14.89 -8.68 11.41
C PRO A 80 14.87 -7.95 12.76
N LYS A 81 13.89 -8.25 13.62
CA LYS A 81 13.71 -7.59 14.94
C LYS A 81 14.98 -7.56 15.79
N LYS A 82 15.79 -8.62 15.73
CA LYS A 82 17.08 -8.73 16.45
C LYS A 82 18.15 -7.73 16.01
N ALA A 83 17.97 -7.09 14.85
CA ALA A 83 18.94 -6.20 14.22
C ALA A 83 18.40 -4.78 13.99
N PHE A 84 17.16 -4.48 14.41
CA PHE A 84 16.50 -3.19 14.14
C PHE A 84 17.36 -1.96 14.45
N ASP A 85 18.08 -1.96 15.57
CA ASP A 85 18.85 -0.78 16.03
C ASP A 85 20.19 -0.59 15.31
N LYS A 86 20.66 -1.60 14.57
CA LYS A 86 21.98 -1.59 13.91
C LYS A 86 21.90 -1.72 12.40
N ALA A 87 20.78 -2.22 11.88
CA ALA A 87 20.59 -2.44 10.46
C ALA A 87 20.53 -1.09 9.71
N PRO A 88 21.23 -0.95 8.58
CA PRO A 88 21.12 0.24 7.75
C PRO A 88 19.72 0.37 7.13
N LEU A 89 19.40 1.57 6.66
CA LEU A 89 18.23 1.83 5.82
C LEU A 89 18.68 1.93 4.36
N ILE A 90 18.08 1.12 3.49
CA ILE A 90 18.25 1.18 2.04
C ILE A 90 17.03 1.87 1.44
N LEU A 91 17.26 2.93 0.67
CA LEU A 91 16.25 3.49 -0.23
C LEU A 91 16.33 2.77 -1.57
N TRP A 92 15.23 2.16 -2.02
CA TRP A 92 15.12 1.51 -3.32
C TRP A 92 14.19 2.30 -4.24
N LEU A 93 14.73 2.73 -5.39
CA LEU A 93 13.98 3.43 -6.44
C LEU A 93 14.04 2.60 -7.72
N GLN A 94 12.88 2.28 -8.28
CA GLN A 94 12.84 1.59 -9.56
C GLN A 94 13.24 2.53 -10.69
N GLY A 95 14.04 2.03 -11.62
CA GLY A 95 14.42 2.76 -12.83
C GLY A 95 13.28 2.87 -13.85
N GLY A 96 13.54 3.64 -14.91
CA GLY A 96 12.51 4.13 -15.83
C GLY A 96 11.64 5.21 -15.15
N PRO A 97 11.02 6.13 -15.90
CA PRO A 97 10.16 7.12 -15.28
C PRO A 97 8.88 6.46 -14.74
N GLY A 98 8.63 6.58 -13.44
CA GLY A 98 7.35 6.30 -12.81
C GLY A 98 7.00 4.82 -12.63
N ARG A 99 7.97 3.89 -12.65
CA ARG A 99 7.70 2.50 -12.26
C ARG A 99 7.57 2.39 -10.74
N SER A 100 6.73 1.46 -10.30
CA SER A 100 6.55 1.20 -8.88
C SER A 100 7.77 0.48 -8.29
N GLY A 101 8.21 0.89 -7.10
CA GLY A 101 9.17 0.18 -6.27
C GLY A 101 8.67 -1.20 -5.82
N LEU A 102 7.37 -1.48 -5.93
CA LEU A 102 6.84 -2.84 -5.74
C LEU A 102 7.37 -3.83 -6.78
N PHE A 103 7.84 -3.35 -7.94
CA PHE A 103 8.59 -4.19 -8.88
C PHE A 103 9.83 -4.78 -8.20
N GLY A 104 10.61 -3.95 -7.50
CA GLY A 104 11.79 -4.41 -6.76
C GLY A 104 11.44 -5.37 -5.63
N GLN A 105 10.34 -5.10 -4.91
CA GLN A 105 9.83 -6.00 -3.88
C GLN A 105 9.50 -7.40 -4.44
N PHE A 106 8.70 -7.48 -5.50
CA PHE A 106 8.19 -8.76 -5.99
C PHE A 106 9.12 -9.48 -6.96
N LEU A 107 9.89 -8.74 -7.76
CA LEU A 107 10.63 -9.32 -8.88
C LEU A 107 12.15 -9.26 -8.71
N GLU A 108 12.66 -8.49 -7.76
CA GLU A 108 14.10 -8.31 -7.57
C GLU A 108 14.54 -8.78 -6.17
N ASN A 109 14.54 -7.90 -5.17
CA ASN A 109 15.28 -8.06 -3.92
C ASN A 109 14.41 -8.16 -2.64
N GLY A 110 13.09 -8.10 -2.76
CA GLY A 110 12.20 -8.20 -1.61
C GLY A 110 12.02 -9.63 -1.06
N PRO A 111 11.47 -9.80 0.14
CA PRO A 111 11.26 -11.13 0.76
C PRO A 111 10.13 -11.95 0.16
N VAL A 112 9.20 -11.34 -0.57
CA VAL A 112 8.09 -12.03 -1.22
C VAL A 112 8.24 -11.85 -2.71
N GLY A 113 8.46 -12.95 -3.42
CA GLY A 113 8.59 -13.01 -4.87
C GLY A 113 7.29 -13.39 -5.58
N LEU A 114 7.17 -13.01 -6.85
CA LEU A 114 6.12 -13.47 -7.76
C LEU A 114 6.74 -14.33 -8.87
N ASP A 115 6.24 -15.55 -9.08
CA ASP A 115 6.70 -16.42 -10.17
C ASP A 115 5.97 -16.15 -11.50
N ALA A 116 6.42 -16.80 -12.58
CA ALA A 116 5.83 -16.64 -13.91
C ALA A 116 4.37 -17.10 -14.02
N LYS A 117 3.85 -17.83 -13.02
CA LYS A 117 2.45 -18.25 -12.92
C LYS A 117 1.64 -17.32 -12.01
N GLY A 118 2.23 -16.22 -11.54
CA GLY A 118 1.60 -15.28 -10.62
C GLY A 118 1.48 -15.81 -9.19
N ARG A 119 2.25 -16.84 -8.82
CA ARG A 119 2.23 -17.40 -7.46
C ARG A 119 3.26 -16.70 -6.59
N LEU A 120 2.88 -16.47 -5.33
CA LEU A 120 3.77 -15.90 -4.33
C LEU A 120 4.72 -16.97 -3.79
N TYR A 121 5.97 -16.59 -3.55
CA TYR A 121 6.95 -17.42 -2.85
C TYR A 121 7.83 -16.56 -1.94
N ASN A 122 8.41 -17.15 -0.91
CA ASN A 122 9.38 -16.45 -0.07
C ASN A 122 10.78 -16.54 -0.70
N ARG A 123 11.43 -15.38 -0.82
CA ARG A 123 12.81 -15.28 -1.31
C ARG A 123 13.76 -15.45 -0.13
N SER A 124 14.66 -16.44 -0.20
CA SER A 124 15.67 -16.69 0.83
C SER A 124 16.71 -15.57 0.92
N CYS A 125 17.12 -15.02 -0.22
CA CYS A 125 18.11 -13.95 -0.33
C CYS A 125 17.42 -12.62 -0.61
N ALA A 126 16.89 -11.98 0.44
CA ALA A 126 16.23 -10.70 0.34
C ALA A 126 16.99 -9.61 1.11
N PHE A 127 16.99 -8.38 0.61
CA PHE A 127 17.75 -7.29 1.20
C PHE A 127 17.31 -6.97 2.63
N GLN A 128 16.03 -7.20 2.94
CA GLN A 128 15.50 -6.96 4.27
C GLN A 128 16.10 -7.90 5.34
N ASN A 129 16.84 -8.94 4.95
CA ASN A 129 17.53 -9.82 5.91
C ASN A 129 18.68 -9.08 6.64
N GLU A 130 19.29 -8.08 6.00
CA GLU A 130 20.46 -7.35 6.52
C GLU A 130 20.18 -5.86 6.74
N ALA A 131 19.12 -5.31 6.15
CA ALA A 131 18.77 -3.89 6.20
C ALA A 131 17.26 -3.69 6.37
N SER A 132 16.82 -2.49 6.72
CA SER A 132 15.45 -2.08 6.40
C SER A 132 15.43 -1.53 4.97
N VAL A 133 14.41 -1.87 4.18
CA VAL A 133 14.32 -1.44 2.77
C VAL A 133 13.08 -0.61 2.58
N LEU A 134 13.26 0.63 2.11
CA LEU A 134 12.22 1.57 1.78
C LEU A 134 12.07 1.64 0.26
N TYR A 135 11.03 0.99 -0.28
CA TYR A 135 10.63 1.10 -1.67
C TYR A 135 9.76 2.35 -1.83
N VAL A 136 10.12 3.24 -2.76
CA VAL A 136 9.36 4.47 -3.02
C VAL A 136 9.00 4.54 -4.50
N ASP A 137 7.75 4.87 -4.77
CA ASP A 137 7.27 5.13 -6.13
C ASP A 137 7.58 6.60 -6.47
N TYR A 138 8.50 6.83 -7.40
CA TYR A 138 8.99 8.16 -7.77
C TYR A 138 9.08 8.34 -9.29
N PRO A 139 8.76 9.51 -9.86
CA PRO A 139 8.21 10.72 -9.21
C PRO A 139 6.74 10.59 -8.81
N ALA A 140 6.14 11.64 -8.26
CA ALA A 140 4.70 11.71 -8.05
C ALA A 140 3.94 11.48 -9.38
N GLY A 141 2.85 10.70 -9.35
CA GLY A 141 2.18 10.19 -10.54
C GLY A 141 2.76 8.87 -11.10
N GLY A 142 3.91 8.43 -10.60
CA GLY A 142 4.50 7.12 -10.91
C GLY A 142 3.98 6.02 -9.98
N GLY A 143 3.75 4.82 -10.51
CA GLY A 143 3.26 3.68 -9.74
C GLY A 143 1.97 3.99 -8.99
N PHE A 144 2.00 3.85 -7.66
CA PHE A 144 0.89 4.21 -6.76
C PHE A 144 0.97 5.63 -6.22
N SER A 145 2.05 6.38 -6.49
CA SER A 145 2.18 7.78 -6.10
C SER A 145 1.22 8.65 -6.91
N ILE A 146 0.61 9.64 -6.27
CA ILE A 146 -0.47 10.43 -6.87
C ILE A 146 -0.14 11.93 -6.87
N ILE A 147 -0.74 12.63 -7.82
CA ILE A 147 -0.89 14.08 -7.81
C ILE A 147 -2.39 14.33 -7.72
N GLN A 148 -2.87 14.93 -6.63
CA GLN A 148 -4.25 15.41 -6.59
C GLN A 148 -4.33 16.68 -7.44
N ASP A 149 -5.27 16.77 -8.38
CA ASP A 149 -5.60 18.05 -8.99
C ASP A 149 -6.61 18.81 -8.11
N PRO A 150 -6.64 20.16 -8.14
CA PRO A 150 -7.83 20.86 -7.67
C PRO A 150 -8.98 20.46 -8.58
N SER A 151 -9.95 19.72 -8.05
CA SER A 151 -11.31 19.72 -8.60
C SER A 151 -11.86 21.14 -8.70
#